data_AF-A0A2S9IYN0-F1
#
_entry.id   AF-A0A2S9IYN0-F1
#
_cell.length_a   1.000
_cell.length_b   1.000
_cell.length_c   1.000
_cell.angle_alpha   90.00
_cell.angle_beta   90.00
_cell.angle_gamma   90.00
#
_symmetry.space_group_name_H-M   'P 1'
#
loop_
_entity.id
_entity.type
_entity.pdbx_description
1 polymer ?
#
loop_
_entity_poly.entity_id
_entity_poly.type
_entity_poly.pdbx_seq_one_letter_code
_entity_poly.pdbx_strand_id
1 'polypeptide(L)'
;MLGLLDLPSPALSLIDGLLTRFLPPIGRIVLWAAIGAIVSMELYRLLSPQAQISRIKQDLLRVQQQLNDFDGPFEEAWKYIRRMLSLASRRVLIVFPATLIASLPVLILIIWTDAHYGKSFPPPGQAIAVQIGGDYRGRWVDTGNGAAPKAEVMDAAGRQIAEVAVPKPIRTVHKLRWWNILIGNPAGYLPDDAPFDWVDFALPQQQFFSSGPEWLRGWEPIFFASLLFFAMTLKIVRQID
;
A
#
# COMPACT_ATOMS: atom_id res chain seq x y z
N MET A 1 -4.39 -17.32 5.66
CA MET A 1 -2.95 -17.10 5.96
C MET A 1 -2.69 -15.60 5.95
N LEU A 2 -1.99 -15.09 6.98
CA LEU A 2 -1.53 -13.70 7.04
C LEU A 2 -0.30 -13.56 6.14
N GLY A 3 -0.23 -12.53 5.30
CA GLY A 3 0.98 -12.22 4.54
C GLY A 3 2.09 -11.69 5.45
N LEU A 4 3.33 -11.72 4.98
CA LEU A 4 4.50 -11.20 5.71
C LEU A 4 4.31 -9.74 6.13
N LEU A 5 3.71 -8.92 5.27
CA LEU A 5 3.43 -7.51 5.56
C LEU A 5 2.24 -7.30 6.50
N ASP A 6 1.39 -8.32 6.68
CA ASP A 6 0.26 -8.28 7.63
C ASP A 6 0.65 -8.74 9.04
N LEU A 7 1.85 -9.28 9.23
CA LEU A 7 2.29 -9.77 10.55
C LEU A 7 2.14 -8.71 11.67
N PRO A 8 2.41 -7.41 11.44
CA PRO A 8 2.23 -6.40 12.48
C PRO A 8 0.76 -6.02 12.72
N SER A 9 -0.17 -6.44 11.85
CA SER A 9 -1.58 -6.02 11.87
C SER A 9 -2.27 -6.20 13.23
N PRO A 10 -2.13 -7.33 13.95
CA PRO A 10 -2.75 -7.47 15.27
C PRO A 10 -2.25 -6.43 16.28
N ALA A 11 -0.93 -6.17 16.31
CA ALA A 11 -0.34 -5.19 17.22
C ALA A 11 -0.78 -3.76 16.86
N LEU A 12 -0.78 -3.41 15.56
CA LEU A 12 -1.26 -2.11 15.09
C LEU A 12 -2.74 -1.90 15.43
N SER A 13 -3.58 -2.92 15.26
CA SER A 13 -5.01 -2.87 15.55
C SER A 13 -5.29 -2.73 17.06
N LEU A 14 -4.49 -3.39 17.90
CA LEU A 14 -4.58 -3.22 19.36
C LEU A 14 -4.26 -1.79 19.78
N ILE A 15 -3.18 -1.21 19.24
CA ILE A 15 -2.77 0.18 19.52
C ILE A 15 -3.85 1.15 19.01
N ASP A 16 -4.32 0.99 17.78
CA ASP A 16 -5.38 1.84 17.22
C ASP A 16 -6.68 1.76 18.03
N GLY A 17 -7.01 0.55 18.51
CA GLY A 17 -8.11 0.30 19.43
C GLY A 17 -8.02 1.11 20.72
N LEU A 18 -6.83 1.29 21.29
CA LEU A 18 -6.63 2.16 22.46
C LEU A 18 -6.77 3.65 22.09
N LEU A 19 -6.28 4.04 20.90
CA LEU A 19 -6.36 5.41 20.40
C LEU A 19 -7.79 5.84 20.06
N THR A 20 -8.71 4.91 19.79
CA THR A 20 -10.16 5.20 19.56
C THR A 20 -10.76 6.10 20.64
N ARG A 21 -10.28 5.99 21.89
CA ARG A 21 -10.80 6.70 23.05
C ARG A 21 -10.38 8.18 23.09
N PHE A 22 -9.31 8.53 22.36
CA PHE A 22 -8.66 9.83 22.45
C PHE A 22 -8.68 10.59 21.13
N LEU A 23 -8.66 9.88 20.00
CA LEU A 23 -8.51 10.48 18.67
C LEU A 23 -9.64 10.05 17.73
N PRO A 24 -10.22 11.01 16.98
CA PRO A 24 -11.13 10.67 15.88
C PRO A 24 -10.37 9.96 14.75
N PRO A 25 -11.08 9.28 13.82
CA PRO A 25 -10.46 8.50 12.75
C PRO A 25 -9.37 9.25 11.96
N ILE A 26 -9.65 10.50 11.58
CA ILE A 26 -8.70 11.35 10.85
C ILE A 26 -7.41 11.55 11.66
N GLY A 27 -7.53 11.86 12.96
CA GLY A 27 -6.38 12.08 13.83
C GLY A 27 -5.49 10.84 13.95
N ARG A 28 -6.07 9.64 13.94
CA ARG A 28 -5.32 8.38 13.95
C ARG A 28 -4.62 8.12 12.62
N ILE A 29 -5.27 8.38 11.48
CA ILE A 29 -4.64 8.27 10.16
C ILE A 29 -3.41 9.19 10.07
N VAL A 30 -3.54 10.44 10.53
CA VAL A 30 -2.42 11.40 10.59
C VAL A 30 -1.29 10.89 11.49
N LEU A 31 -1.63 10.35 12.67
CA LEU A 31 -0.64 9.79 13.60
C LEU A 31 0.11 8.60 12.99
N TRP A 32 -0.59 7.66 12.35
CA TRP A 32 0.05 6.52 11.68
C TRP A 32 0.91 6.96 10.51
N ALA A 33 0.48 7.95 9.73
CA ALA A 33 1.30 8.54 8.67
C ALA A 33 2.58 9.17 9.24
N ALA A 34 2.49 9.87 10.39
CA ALA A 34 3.65 10.43 11.08
C ALA A 34 4.62 9.33 11.55
N ILE A 35 4.11 8.28 12.19
CA ILE A 35 4.91 7.12 12.64
C ILE A 35 5.60 6.47 11.44
N GLY A 36 4.87 6.23 10.35
CA GLY A 36 5.41 5.68 9.11
C GLY A 36 6.56 6.53 8.56
N ALA A 37 6.37 7.86 8.47
CA ALA A 37 7.41 8.77 8.04
C ALA A 37 8.65 8.71 8.93
N ILE A 38 8.47 8.73 10.26
CA ILE A 38 9.57 8.67 11.23
C ILE A 38 10.36 7.37 11.08
N VAL A 39 9.67 6.23 11.14
CA VAL A 39 10.32 4.91 11.08
C VAL A 39 11.05 4.71 9.76
N SER A 40 10.42 5.07 8.64
CA SER A 40 11.04 4.96 7.31
C SER A 40 12.26 5.88 7.15
N MET A 41 12.19 7.12 7.63
CA MET A 41 13.31 8.06 7.53
C MET A 41 14.48 7.63 8.41
N GLU A 42 14.24 7.15 9.62
CA GLU A 42 15.29 6.63 10.50
C GLU A 42 15.91 5.35 9.93
N LEU A 43 15.10 4.45 9.36
CA LEU A 43 15.59 3.23 8.71
C LEU A 43 16.43 3.55 7.48
N TYR A 44 16.00 4.50 6.64
CA TYR A 44 16.79 5.01 5.52
C TYR A 44 18.12 5.59 6.02
N ARG A 45 18.10 6.42 7.06
CA ARG A 45 19.30 7.06 7.62
C ARG A 45 20.31 6.04 8.14
N LEU A 46 19.85 4.96 8.78
CA LEU A 46 20.70 3.91 9.34
C LEU A 46 21.33 3.02 8.25
N LEU A 47 20.62 2.79 7.15
CA LEU A 47 21.05 1.88 6.09
C LEU A 47 21.78 2.57 4.93
N SER A 48 21.51 3.86 4.70
CA SER A 48 22.02 4.60 3.56
C SER A 48 23.51 4.94 3.70
N PRO A 49 24.37 4.57 2.74
CA PRO A 49 25.80 4.85 2.78
C PRO A 49 26.11 6.31 2.38
N GLN A 50 25.78 7.25 3.27
CA GLN A 50 25.88 8.70 3.02
C GLN A 50 27.24 9.16 2.48
N ALA A 51 28.35 8.63 3.02
CA ALA A 51 29.70 8.99 2.58
C ALA A 51 29.96 8.60 1.10
N GLN A 52 29.44 7.46 0.65
CA GLN A 52 29.60 7.02 -0.75
C GLN A 52 28.73 7.86 -1.69
N ILE A 53 27.50 8.18 -1.26
CA ILE A 53 26.57 9.03 -2.01
C ILE A 53 27.20 10.42 -2.24
N SER A 54 27.78 11.01 -1.19
CA SER A 54 28.45 12.32 -1.29
C SER A 54 29.65 12.29 -2.24
N ARG A 55 30.46 11.22 -2.22
CA ARG A 55 31.58 11.06 -3.17
C ARG A 55 31.09 10.98 -4.61
N ILE A 56 30.07 10.17 -4.89
CA ILE A 56 29.52 10.03 -6.24
C ILE A 56 28.89 11.35 -6.72
N LYS A 57 28.23 12.10 -5.83
CA LYS A 57 27.71 13.44 -6.14
C LYS A 57 28.81 14.40 -6.56
N GLN A 58 29.93 14.43 -5.84
CA GLN A 58 31.09 15.25 -6.22
C GLN A 58 31.70 14.81 -7.55
N ASP A 59 31.85 13.50 -7.79
CA ASP A 59 32.39 12.98 -9.05
C ASP A 59 31.46 13.28 -10.24
N LEU A 60 30.14 13.20 -10.06
CA LEU A 60 29.17 13.59 -11.08
C LEU A 60 29.32 15.07 -11.45
N LEU A 61 29.42 15.97 -10.46
CA LEU A 61 29.60 17.40 -10.71
C LEU A 61 30.91 17.68 -11.47
N ARG A 62 32.01 17.01 -11.11
CA ARG A 62 33.28 17.15 -11.82
C ARG A 62 33.19 16.69 -13.27
N VAL A 63 32.58 15.53 -13.53
CA VAL A 63 32.43 15.00 -14.90
C VAL A 63 31.46 15.86 -15.72
N GLN A 64 30.43 16.41 -15.10
CA GLN A 64 29.50 17.35 -15.74
C GLN A 64 30.21 18.64 -16.14
N GLN A 65 31.05 19.21 -15.27
CA GLN A 65 31.89 20.37 -15.61
C GLN A 65 32.85 20.04 -16.75
N GLN A 66 33.57 18.91 -16.68
CA GLN A 66 34.46 18.47 -17.75
C GLN A 66 33.78 18.30 -19.10
N LEU A 67 32.53 17.83 -19.11
CA LEU A 67 31.74 17.69 -20.35
C LEU A 67 31.27 19.06 -20.87
N ASN A 68 30.86 19.97 -19.97
CA ASN A 68 30.41 21.31 -20.36
C ASN A 68 31.56 22.17 -20.91
N ASP A 69 32.77 22.01 -20.36
CA ASP A 69 33.97 22.74 -20.79
C ASP A 69 34.67 22.07 -22.00
N PHE A 70 34.11 20.98 -22.53
CA PHE A 70 34.70 20.23 -23.63
C PHE A 70 34.25 20.76 -25.00
N ASP A 71 35.17 21.44 -25.70
CA ASP A 71 34.94 22.00 -27.05
C ASP A 71 35.34 21.06 -28.21
N GLY A 72 35.72 19.81 -27.91
CA GLY A 72 36.20 18.86 -28.91
C GLY A 72 35.11 18.10 -29.67
N PRO A 73 35.51 17.20 -30.59
CA PRO A 73 34.57 16.38 -31.35
C PRO A 73 33.71 15.48 -30.45
N PHE A 74 32.46 15.23 -30.87
CA PHE A 74 31.50 14.41 -30.10
C PHE A 74 32.02 13.01 -29.74
N GLU A 75 32.80 12.39 -30.63
CA GLU A 75 33.38 11.06 -30.39
C GLU A 75 34.29 11.03 -29.15
N GLU A 76 35.01 12.13 -28.88
CA GLU A 76 35.86 12.27 -27.70
C GLU A 76 35.04 12.58 -26.44
N ALA A 77 33.93 13.34 -26.59
CA ALA A 77 32.99 13.64 -25.53
C ALA A 77 32.33 12.37 -24.93
N TRP A 78 32.23 11.31 -25.75
CA TRP A 78 31.64 10.03 -25.38
C TRP A 78 32.26 9.39 -24.12
N LYS A 79 33.56 9.62 -23.88
CA LYS A 79 34.23 9.15 -22.66
C LYS A 79 33.63 9.77 -21.40
N TYR A 80 33.33 11.08 -21.42
CA TYR A 80 32.70 11.79 -20.31
C TYR A 80 31.25 11.37 -20.14
N ILE A 81 30.51 11.22 -21.25
CA ILE A 81 29.11 10.75 -21.24
C ILE A 81 29.00 9.36 -20.59
N ARG A 82 29.81 8.39 -21.00
CA ARG A 82 29.84 7.05 -20.40
C ARG A 82 30.17 7.08 -18.91
N ARG A 83 31.12 7.91 -18.51
CA ARG A 83 31.49 8.07 -17.10
C ARG A 83 30.36 8.69 -16.29
N MET A 84 29.70 9.71 -16.81
CA MET A 84 28.55 10.35 -16.18
C MET A 84 27.39 9.36 -16.01
N LEU A 85 27.06 8.59 -17.05
CA LEU A 85 26.01 7.57 -17.00
C LEU A 85 26.34 6.46 -15.98
N SER A 86 27.60 6.01 -15.94
CA SER A 86 28.06 5.01 -14.96
C SER A 86 27.99 5.52 -13.52
N LEU A 87 28.35 6.78 -13.27
CA LEU A 87 28.20 7.38 -11.95
C LEU A 87 26.73 7.56 -11.55
N ALA A 88 25.87 7.95 -12.49
CA ALA A 88 24.44 8.07 -12.26
C ALA A 88 23.80 6.71 -11.94
N SER A 89 24.13 5.65 -12.69
CA SER A 89 23.62 4.30 -12.43
C SER A 89 24.14 3.76 -11.09
N ARG A 90 25.42 3.97 -10.78
CA ARG A 90 26.00 3.58 -9.48
C ARG A 90 25.31 4.30 -8.31
N ARG A 91 24.97 5.58 -8.45
CA ARG A 91 24.21 6.32 -7.43
C ARG A 91 22.86 5.65 -7.16
N VAL A 92 22.11 5.33 -8.21
CA VAL A 92 20.82 4.66 -8.09
C VAL A 92 20.98 3.30 -7.40
N LEU A 93 21.93 2.48 -7.87
CA LEU A 93 22.16 1.14 -7.33
C LEU A 93 22.55 1.14 -5.85
N ILE A 94 23.30 2.15 -5.39
CA ILE A 94 23.72 2.26 -3.99
C ILE A 94 22.56 2.66 -3.07
N VAL A 95 21.69 3.56 -3.54
CA VAL A 95 20.56 4.06 -2.74
C VAL A 95 19.39 3.07 -2.75
N PHE A 96 19.23 2.31 -3.82
CA PHE A 96 18.08 1.44 -4.06
C PHE A 96 17.76 0.46 -2.91
N PRO A 97 18.71 -0.33 -2.36
CA PRO A 97 18.41 -1.26 -1.27
C PRO A 97 17.93 -0.56 0.00
N ALA A 98 18.57 0.56 0.36
CA ALA A 98 18.19 1.33 1.54
C ALA A 98 16.79 1.93 1.36
N THR A 99 16.47 2.46 0.18
CA THR A 99 15.12 2.95 -0.14
C THR A 99 14.07 1.84 -0.11
N LEU A 100 14.39 0.67 -0.67
CA LEU A 100 13.46 -0.47 -0.68
C LEU A 100 13.12 -0.90 0.76
N ILE A 101 14.13 -1.06 1.61
CA ILE A 101 13.93 -1.43 3.01
C ILE A 101 13.19 -0.31 3.77
N ALA A 102 13.56 0.95 3.55
CA ALA A 102 12.89 2.10 4.14
C ALA A 102 11.44 2.26 3.69
N SER A 103 11.04 1.71 2.55
CA SER A 103 9.63 1.72 2.09
C SER A 103 8.74 0.71 2.80
N LEU A 104 9.31 -0.35 3.39
CA LEU A 104 8.55 -1.44 4.02
C LEU A 104 7.59 -0.97 5.13
N PRO A 105 8.00 -0.09 6.08
CA PRO A 105 7.09 0.40 7.12
C PRO A 105 5.87 1.13 6.54
N VAL A 106 6.07 1.95 5.50
CA VAL A 106 4.96 2.64 4.81
C VAL A 106 4.05 1.64 4.12
N LEU A 107 4.60 0.62 3.44
CA LEU A 107 3.80 -0.42 2.79
C LEU A 107 2.94 -1.20 3.78
N ILE A 108 3.52 -1.60 4.93
CA ILE A 108 2.79 -2.26 6.03
C ILE A 108 1.63 -1.38 6.48
N LEU A 109 1.87 -0.08 6.70
CA LEU A 109 0.84 0.85 7.15
C LEU A 109 -0.22 1.09 6.07
N ILE A 110 0.13 1.17 4.80
CA ILE A 110 -0.82 1.30 3.69
C ILE A 110 -1.77 0.10 3.67
N ILE A 111 -1.24 -1.12 3.73
CA ILE A 111 -2.04 -2.35 3.70
C ILE A 111 -2.95 -2.42 4.93
N TRP A 112 -2.40 -2.14 6.11
CA TRP A 112 -3.17 -2.15 7.35
C TRP A 112 -4.26 -1.07 7.37
N THR A 113 -3.95 0.13 6.88
CA THR A 113 -4.90 1.26 6.82
C THR A 113 -6.01 0.97 5.82
N ASP A 114 -5.71 0.41 4.65
CA ASP A 114 -6.74 0.00 3.68
C ASP A 114 -7.71 -1.02 4.29
N ALA A 115 -7.18 -2.01 5.02
CA ALA A 115 -7.99 -3.03 5.68
C ALA A 115 -8.89 -2.50 6.81
N HIS A 116 -8.54 -1.37 7.44
CA HIS A 116 -9.30 -0.78 8.56
C HIS A 116 -10.15 0.43 8.19
N TYR A 117 -9.74 1.20 7.18
CA TYR A 117 -10.31 2.51 6.83
C TYR A 117 -10.75 2.58 5.36
N GLY A 118 -10.58 1.52 4.57
CA GLY A 118 -10.91 1.50 3.14
C GLY A 118 -12.39 1.26 2.83
N LYS A 119 -12.98 0.21 3.42
CA LYS A 119 -14.37 -0.20 3.17
C LYS A 119 -15.14 -0.41 4.46
N SER A 120 -16.46 -0.28 4.35
CA SER A 120 -17.40 -0.58 5.43
C SER A 120 -18.41 -1.62 4.96
N PHE A 121 -18.99 -2.37 5.89
CA PHE A 121 -20.14 -3.19 5.56
C PHE A 121 -21.36 -2.29 5.30
N PRO A 122 -22.23 -2.66 4.35
CA PRO A 122 -23.50 -1.98 4.17
C PRO A 122 -24.38 -2.18 5.43
N PRO A 123 -25.36 -1.28 5.67
CA PRO A 123 -26.40 -1.49 6.66
C PRO A 123 -27.08 -2.87 6.54
N PRO A 124 -27.48 -3.50 7.66
CA PRO A 124 -28.13 -4.81 7.64
C PRO A 124 -29.35 -4.84 6.71
N GLY A 125 -29.45 -5.88 5.89
CA GLY A 125 -30.52 -6.07 4.91
C GLY A 125 -30.35 -5.30 3.59
N GLN A 126 -29.33 -4.44 3.45
CA GLN A 126 -29.00 -3.83 2.17
C GLN A 126 -28.21 -4.81 1.30
N ALA A 127 -28.79 -5.20 0.16
CA ALA A 127 -28.10 -6.02 -0.83
C ALA A 127 -27.05 -5.19 -1.59
N ILE A 128 -25.88 -5.78 -1.80
CA ILE A 128 -24.84 -5.26 -2.69
C ILE A 128 -24.67 -6.17 -3.89
N ALA A 129 -24.16 -5.62 -4.99
CA ALA A 129 -23.81 -6.42 -6.15
C ALA A 129 -22.62 -7.34 -5.80
N VAL A 130 -22.77 -8.61 -6.14
CA VAL A 130 -21.71 -9.62 -6.04
C VAL A 130 -21.40 -10.11 -7.44
N GLN A 131 -20.19 -9.81 -7.92
CA GLN A 131 -19.71 -10.25 -9.22
C GLN A 131 -18.81 -11.47 -9.03
N ILE A 132 -18.94 -12.46 -9.90
CA ILE A 132 -18.19 -13.71 -9.82
C ILE A 132 -17.58 -13.97 -11.18
N GLY A 133 -16.34 -14.47 -11.21
CA GLY A 133 -15.71 -14.85 -12.47
C GLY A 133 -16.44 -16.03 -13.14
N GLY A 134 -16.91 -15.83 -14.37
CA GLY A 134 -17.64 -16.85 -15.16
C GLY A 134 -19.16 -16.63 -15.17
N ASP A 135 -19.91 -17.65 -15.59
CA ASP A 135 -21.38 -17.60 -15.71
C ASP A 135 -22.09 -17.91 -14.36
N TYR A 136 -21.62 -17.28 -13.29
CA TYR A 136 -22.17 -17.45 -11.94
C TYR A 136 -22.85 -16.18 -11.44
N ARG A 137 -23.86 -16.34 -10.60
CA ARG A 137 -24.56 -15.23 -9.96
C ARG A 137 -24.27 -15.23 -8.46
N GLY A 138 -23.86 -14.08 -7.94
CA GLY A 138 -23.66 -13.89 -6.52
C GLY A 138 -24.86 -13.20 -5.88
N ARG A 139 -25.24 -13.64 -4.67
CA ARG A 139 -26.21 -12.95 -3.82
C ARG A 139 -25.58 -12.63 -2.47
N TRP A 140 -25.63 -11.36 -2.11
CA TRP A 140 -25.27 -10.92 -0.76
C TRP A 140 -26.34 -11.30 0.25
N VAL A 141 -25.92 -11.92 1.34
CA VAL A 141 -26.77 -12.33 2.46
C VAL A 141 -26.15 -11.80 3.76
N ASP A 142 -26.84 -10.86 4.38
CA ASP A 142 -26.54 -10.37 5.72
C ASP A 142 -27.78 -10.61 6.59
N THR A 143 -27.64 -11.51 7.56
CA THR A 143 -28.73 -11.93 8.46
C THR A 143 -28.98 -10.95 9.60
N GLY A 144 -28.17 -9.90 9.77
CA GLY A 144 -28.34 -8.86 10.79
C GLY A 144 -28.27 -9.37 12.24
N ASN A 145 -27.95 -10.64 12.45
CA ASN A 145 -27.88 -11.34 13.73
C ASN A 145 -26.47 -11.32 14.35
N GLY A 146 -25.57 -10.47 13.82
CA GLY A 146 -24.17 -10.38 14.22
C GLY A 146 -23.26 -11.45 13.63
N ALA A 147 -23.78 -12.38 12.81
CA ALA A 147 -22.94 -13.27 12.02
C ALA A 147 -22.21 -12.48 10.91
N ALA A 148 -21.03 -12.95 10.51
CA ALA A 148 -20.33 -12.39 9.36
C ALA A 148 -21.22 -12.51 8.10
N PRO A 149 -21.35 -11.44 7.30
CA PRO A 149 -22.13 -11.50 6.08
C PRO A 149 -21.49 -12.47 5.08
N LYS A 150 -22.30 -12.95 4.15
CA LYS A 150 -21.91 -14.04 3.25
C LYS A 150 -22.39 -13.77 1.83
N ALA A 151 -21.70 -14.39 0.88
CA ALA A 151 -22.12 -14.42 -0.51
C ALA A 151 -22.47 -15.84 -0.94
N GLU A 152 -23.72 -16.02 -1.35
CA GLU A 152 -24.19 -17.25 -1.95
C GLU A 152 -23.87 -17.21 -3.44
N VAL A 153 -23.17 -18.24 -3.92
CA VAL A 153 -22.85 -18.40 -5.34
C VAL A 153 -23.83 -19.38 -5.96
N MET A 154 -24.51 -18.93 -7.00
CA MET A 154 -25.50 -19.71 -7.75
C MET A 154 -25.01 -19.99 -9.17
N ASP A 155 -25.32 -21.18 -9.67
CA ASP A 155 -25.13 -21.54 -11.07
C ASP A 155 -26.17 -20.88 -11.99
N ALA A 156 -26.03 -21.07 -13.29
CA ALA A 156 -26.98 -20.57 -14.29
C ALA A 156 -28.41 -21.15 -14.13
N ALA A 157 -28.55 -22.31 -13.47
CA ALA A 157 -29.83 -22.94 -13.14
C ALA A 157 -30.43 -22.44 -11.81
N GLY A 158 -29.77 -21.51 -11.12
CA GLY A 158 -30.21 -20.95 -9.85
C GLY A 158 -29.96 -21.85 -8.63
N ARG A 159 -29.15 -22.91 -8.76
CA ARG A 159 -28.76 -23.76 -7.63
C ARG A 159 -27.57 -23.14 -6.91
N GLN A 160 -27.62 -23.13 -5.59
CA GLN A 160 -26.49 -22.72 -4.76
C GLN A 160 -25.38 -23.77 -4.84
N ILE A 161 -24.18 -23.35 -5.25
CA ILE A 161 -23.01 -24.21 -5.43
C ILE A 161 -21.91 -23.93 -4.42
N ALA A 162 -21.87 -22.72 -3.85
CA ALA A 162 -20.88 -22.34 -2.85
C ALA A 162 -21.40 -21.20 -1.96
N GLU A 163 -20.79 -21.07 -0.80
CA GLU A 163 -21.03 -20.00 0.16
C GLU A 163 -19.69 -19.42 0.58
N VAL A 164 -19.52 -18.10 0.42
CA VAL A 164 -18.28 -17.39 0.75
C VAL A 164 -18.56 -16.47 1.92
N ALA A 165 -18.01 -16.79 3.09
CA ALA A 165 -18.09 -15.91 4.26
C ALA A 165 -17.16 -14.70 4.10
N VAL A 166 -17.65 -13.51 4.46
CA VAL A 166 -16.92 -12.24 4.33
C VAL A 166 -16.75 -11.64 5.73
N PRO A 167 -15.75 -12.09 6.51
CA PRO A 167 -15.57 -11.67 7.90
C PRO A 167 -15.04 -10.23 8.04
N LYS A 168 -14.51 -9.65 6.96
CA LYS A 168 -13.96 -8.30 6.92
C LYS A 168 -14.43 -7.57 5.65
N PRO A 169 -14.61 -6.24 5.69
CA PRO A 169 -15.12 -5.49 4.55
C PRO A 169 -14.03 -5.37 3.47
N ILE A 170 -13.95 -6.36 2.58
CA ILE A 170 -12.96 -6.43 1.51
C ILE A 170 -13.69 -6.63 0.20
N ARG A 171 -13.21 -5.98 -0.87
CA ARG A 171 -13.85 -6.05 -2.18
C ARG A 171 -13.75 -7.42 -2.80
N THR A 172 -12.59 -8.07 -2.77
CA THR A 172 -12.38 -9.27 -3.58
C THR A 172 -11.86 -10.42 -2.75
N VAL A 173 -12.48 -11.59 -2.89
CA VAL A 173 -11.99 -12.88 -2.38
C VAL A 173 -11.60 -13.74 -3.57
N HIS A 174 -10.41 -14.32 -3.55
CA HIS A 174 -9.84 -15.06 -4.67
C HIS A 174 -9.08 -16.30 -4.20
N LYS A 175 -8.72 -17.18 -5.14
CA LYS A 175 -7.85 -18.33 -4.87
C LYS A 175 -6.45 -17.89 -4.44
N LEU A 176 -5.75 -18.74 -3.69
CA LEU A 176 -4.42 -18.42 -3.20
C LEU A 176 -3.43 -18.25 -4.36
N ARG A 177 -2.65 -17.15 -4.35
CA ARG A 177 -1.60 -16.85 -5.32
C ARG A 177 -0.24 -16.81 -4.61
N TRP A 178 0.84 -16.99 -5.37
CA TRP A 178 2.20 -16.97 -4.81
C TRP A 178 2.53 -15.66 -4.07
N TRP A 179 2.01 -14.52 -4.55
CA TRP A 179 2.26 -13.21 -3.94
C TRP A 179 1.51 -13.02 -2.61
N ASN A 180 0.53 -13.89 -2.28
CA ASN A 180 -0.19 -13.84 -1.02
C ASN A 180 0.68 -14.20 0.19
N ILE A 181 1.88 -14.73 -0.04
CA ILE A 181 2.91 -14.86 0.99
C ILE A 181 3.36 -13.47 1.50
N LEU A 182 3.34 -12.45 0.63
CA LEU A 182 3.71 -11.07 1.00
C LEU A 182 2.49 -10.31 1.55
N ILE A 183 1.36 -10.37 0.86
CA ILE A 183 0.13 -9.63 1.18
C ILE A 183 -1.02 -10.63 1.27
N GLY A 184 -1.45 -10.95 2.49
CA GLY A 184 -2.53 -11.87 2.74
C GLY A 184 -3.87 -11.25 2.42
N ASN A 185 -4.85 -12.08 2.05
CA ASN A 185 -6.25 -11.65 1.98
C ASN A 185 -6.89 -11.81 3.38
N PRO A 186 -7.27 -10.70 4.06
CA PRO A 186 -7.84 -10.78 5.39
C PRO A 186 -9.23 -11.45 5.45
N ALA A 187 -9.94 -11.54 4.33
CA ALA A 187 -11.22 -12.26 4.23
C ALA A 187 -11.04 -13.77 4.02
N GLY A 188 -9.79 -14.23 3.82
CA GLY A 188 -9.49 -15.61 3.48
C GLY A 188 -9.39 -15.84 1.98
N TYR A 189 -9.38 -17.10 1.58
CA TYR A 189 -9.19 -17.52 0.20
C TYR A 189 -10.28 -18.49 -0.22
N LEU A 190 -10.56 -18.53 -1.52
CA LEU A 190 -11.40 -19.57 -2.10
C LEU A 190 -10.69 -20.93 -2.06
N PRO A 191 -11.44 -22.03 -1.89
CA PRO A 191 -10.92 -23.38 -2.11
C PRO A 191 -10.35 -23.56 -3.52
N ASP A 192 -9.32 -24.41 -3.66
CA ASP A 192 -8.67 -24.63 -4.97
C ASP A 192 -9.59 -25.33 -5.97
N ASP A 193 -10.52 -26.15 -5.48
CA ASP A 193 -11.56 -26.86 -6.22
C ASP A 193 -12.79 -26.00 -6.55
N ALA A 194 -12.83 -24.75 -6.08
CA ALA A 194 -13.91 -23.83 -6.42
C ALA A 194 -13.97 -23.62 -7.96
N PRO A 195 -15.17 -23.61 -8.57
CA PRO A 195 -15.30 -23.55 -10.02
C PRO A 195 -15.14 -22.13 -10.60
N PHE A 196 -14.77 -21.16 -9.77
CA PHE A 196 -14.52 -19.76 -10.09
C PHE A 196 -13.24 -19.28 -9.38
N ASP A 197 -12.54 -18.30 -9.96
CA ASP A 197 -11.25 -17.85 -9.46
C ASP A 197 -11.32 -16.68 -8.47
N TRP A 198 -12.41 -15.89 -8.53
CA TRP A 198 -12.60 -14.71 -7.70
C TRP A 198 -14.09 -14.36 -7.54
N VAL A 199 -14.38 -13.64 -6.47
CA VAL A 199 -15.68 -13.05 -6.11
C VAL A 199 -15.41 -11.61 -5.69
N ASP A 200 -16.09 -10.65 -6.32
CA ASP A 200 -15.99 -9.22 -6.02
C ASP A 200 -17.31 -8.68 -5.44
N PHE A 201 -17.17 -7.82 -4.44
CA PHE A 201 -18.23 -7.25 -3.64
C PHE A 201 -18.24 -5.74 -3.82
N ALA A 202 -19.38 -5.19 -4.24
CA ALA A 202 -19.58 -3.75 -4.40
C ALA A 202 -19.77 -3.03 -3.05
N LEU A 203 -18.80 -3.20 -2.14
CA LEU A 203 -18.84 -2.62 -0.80
C LEU A 203 -18.68 -1.10 -0.83
N PRO A 204 -19.44 -0.37 0.04
CA PRO A 204 -19.31 1.07 0.16
C PRO A 204 -17.93 1.46 0.69
N GLN A 205 -17.34 2.50 0.10
CA GLN A 205 -16.11 3.10 0.60
C GLN A 205 -16.40 3.88 1.88
N GLN A 206 -15.51 3.74 2.86
CA GLN A 206 -15.57 4.59 4.04
C GLN A 206 -15.14 6.02 3.67
N GLN A 207 -16.00 7.00 3.93
CA GLN A 207 -15.77 8.39 3.57
C GLN A 207 -15.48 9.24 4.81
N PHE A 208 -14.46 10.08 4.74
CA PHE A 208 -14.03 11.00 5.80
C PHE A 208 -14.40 12.46 5.49
N PHE A 209 -14.75 12.76 4.23
CA PHE A 209 -15.22 14.07 3.79
C PHE A 209 -16.61 13.94 3.15
N SER A 210 -17.49 14.90 3.46
CA SER A 210 -18.86 14.95 2.92
C SER A 210 -18.94 15.47 1.49
N SER A 211 -17.95 16.25 1.06
CA SER A 211 -17.90 16.92 -0.24
C SER A 211 -16.62 16.60 -1.01
N GLY A 212 -16.67 16.74 -2.33
CA GLY A 212 -15.54 16.55 -3.24
C GLY A 212 -15.65 15.31 -4.15
N PRO A 213 -14.72 15.08 -5.07
CA PRO A 213 -14.64 13.85 -5.87
C PRO A 213 -14.51 12.60 -4.99
N GLU A 214 -15.06 11.46 -5.41
CA GLU A 214 -15.05 10.21 -4.61
C GLU A 214 -13.64 9.76 -4.19
N TRP A 215 -12.66 9.89 -5.10
CA TRP A 215 -11.26 9.54 -4.83
C TRP A 215 -10.60 10.39 -3.73
N LEU A 216 -11.14 11.57 -3.42
CA LEU A 216 -10.65 12.44 -2.34
C LEU A 216 -11.32 12.18 -0.99
N ARG A 217 -12.40 11.39 -0.94
CA ARG A 217 -13.17 11.20 0.29
C ARG A 217 -12.66 10.06 1.15
N GLY A 218 -11.76 9.22 0.63
CA GLY A 218 -11.17 8.10 1.35
C GLY A 218 -10.06 8.50 2.32
N TRP A 219 -9.37 7.51 2.86
CA TRP A 219 -8.26 7.69 3.79
C TRP A 219 -6.96 8.08 3.07
N GLU A 220 -6.83 7.72 1.80
CA GLU A 220 -5.64 7.82 0.98
C GLU A 220 -5.09 9.25 0.93
N PRO A 221 -5.90 10.29 0.62
CA PRO A 221 -5.39 11.66 0.54
C PRO A 221 -4.89 12.16 1.91
N ILE A 222 -5.59 11.82 2.99
CA ILE A 222 -5.22 12.22 4.35
C ILE A 222 -3.88 11.59 4.72
N PHE A 223 -3.75 10.28 4.49
CA PHE A 223 -2.55 9.54 4.81
C PHE A 223 -1.35 10.01 3.99
N PHE A 224 -1.47 10.07 2.66
CA PHE A 224 -0.35 10.45 1.79
C PHE A 224 0.06 11.91 1.96
N ALA A 225 -0.89 12.84 2.11
CA ALA A 225 -0.56 14.24 2.40
C ALA A 225 0.16 14.39 3.74
N SER A 226 -0.32 13.70 4.77
CA SER A 226 0.30 13.73 6.11
C SER A 226 1.68 13.07 6.09
N LEU A 227 1.82 11.91 5.45
CA LEU A 227 3.08 11.19 5.28
C LEU A 227 4.11 12.10 4.60
N LEU A 228 3.73 12.73 3.49
CA LEU A 228 4.61 13.65 2.76
C LEU A 228 5.00 14.85 3.62
N PHE A 229 4.04 15.46 4.31
CA PHE A 229 4.29 16.59 5.21
C PHE A 229 5.30 16.25 6.31
N PHE A 230 5.10 15.12 7.01
CA PHE A 230 6.03 14.68 8.06
C PHE A 230 7.38 14.25 7.50
N ALA A 231 7.40 13.53 6.37
CA ALA A 231 8.65 13.12 5.72
C ALA A 231 9.49 14.32 5.28
N MET A 232 8.87 15.34 4.69
CA MET A 232 9.54 16.60 4.32
C MET A 232 10.04 17.35 5.54
N THR A 233 9.22 17.47 6.58
CA THR A 233 9.61 18.13 7.84
C THR A 233 10.81 17.43 8.46
N LEU A 234 10.79 16.09 8.56
CA LEU A 234 11.89 15.30 9.08
C LEU A 234 13.14 15.41 8.21
N LYS A 235 12.99 15.41 6.87
CA LYS A 235 14.11 15.60 5.95
C LYS A 235 14.83 16.91 6.23
N ILE A 236 14.08 18.00 6.41
CA ILE A 236 14.62 19.33 6.70
C ILE A 236 15.30 19.35 8.08
N VAL A 237 14.62 18.86 9.12
CA VAL A 237 15.14 18.89 10.50
C VAL A 237 16.37 17.99 10.68
N ARG A 238 16.41 16.84 10.01
CA ARG A 238 17.49 15.85 10.13
C ARG A 238 18.59 15.99 9.07
N GLN A 239 18.45 16.91 8.11
CA GLN A 239 19.40 17.11 7.01
C GLN A 239 19.76 15.81 6.26
N ILE A 240 18.75 15.01 5.95
CA ILE A 240 18.92 13.74 5.23
C ILE A 240 18.97 14.03 3.72
N ASP A 241 20.09 13.66 3.08
CA ASP A 241 20.33 13.80 1.63
C ASP A 241 19.75 12.65 0.78
#